data_AF-A0A063BD85-F1
#
_entry.id   AF-A0A063BD85-F1
#
_cell.length_a   1.000
_cell.length_b   1.000
_cell.length_c   1.000
_cell.angle_alpha   90.00
_cell.angle_beta   90.00
_cell.angle_gamma   90.00
#
_symmetry.space_group_name_H-M   'P 1'
#
loop_
_entity.id
_entity.type
_entity.pdbx_description
1 polymer ?
#
loop_
_entity_poly.entity_id
_entity_poly.type
_entity_poly.pdbx_seq_one_letter_code
_entity_poly.pdbx_strand_id
1 'polypeptide(L)'
;MLFLLFELDGERYALDTTQIVEVLPFSHARTIPGAPAWVAGVIHRHGTPVPVIDVSRLALGRAAHPLRSTRLVIVHYRCATTPDGDDAGRMLGLMLERATQTRRIDRAQFADSGVATP
;
A
#
# COMPACT_ATOMS: atom_id res chain seq x y z
N MET A 1 3.06 11.43 -15.74
CA MET A 1 3.82 10.56 -14.80
C MET A 1 3.34 9.12 -14.95
N LEU A 2 4.09 8.13 -14.45
CA LEU A 2 3.68 6.72 -14.49
C LEU A 2 3.03 6.34 -13.14
N PHE A 3 1.92 5.62 -13.19
CA PHE A 3 1.18 5.17 -12.02
C PHE A 3 0.91 3.67 -12.10
N LEU A 4 0.98 2.99 -10.96
CA LEU A 4 0.44 1.64 -10.77
C LEU A 4 -1.06 1.76 -10.47
N LEU A 5 -1.88 1.07 -11.23
CA LEU A 5 -3.32 1.01 -11.01
C LEU A 5 -3.68 -0.21 -10.18
N PHE A 6 -4.61 -0.02 -9.25
CA PHE A 6 -5.21 -1.08 -8.45
C PHE A 6 -6.71 -0.80 -8.25
N GLU A 7 -7.45 -1.80 -7.77
CA GLU A 7 -8.90 -1.67 -7.59
C GLU A 7 -9.30 -1.88 -6.13
N LEU A 8 -10.27 -1.08 -5.68
CA LEU A 8 -11.01 -1.28 -4.44
C LEU A 8 -12.50 -1.21 -4.79
N ASP A 9 -13.22 -2.30 -4.53
CA ASP A 9 -14.67 -2.40 -4.79
C ASP A 9 -15.11 -2.06 -6.23
N GLY A 10 -14.27 -2.37 -7.22
CA GLY A 10 -14.54 -2.08 -8.63
C GLY A 10 -14.10 -0.69 -9.09
N GLU A 11 -13.74 0.19 -8.15
CA GLU A 11 -13.21 1.52 -8.44
C GLU A 11 -11.69 1.49 -8.59
N ARG A 12 -11.17 2.27 -9.54
CA ARG A 12 -9.73 2.30 -9.86
C ARG A 12 -9.02 3.43 -9.13
N TYR A 13 -7.91 3.07 -8.52
CA TYR A 13 -7.01 3.97 -7.82
C TYR A 13 -5.63 3.93 -8.47
N ALA A 14 -4.85 4.99 -8.25
CA ALA A 14 -3.53 5.16 -8.83
C ALA A 14 -2.50 5.45 -7.74
N LEU A 15 -1.38 4.72 -7.79
CA LEU A 15 -0.23 4.92 -6.91
C LEU A 15 0.96 5.39 -7.77
N ASP A 16 1.57 6.51 -7.39
CA ASP A 16 2.71 7.07 -8.10
C ASP A 16 3.90 6.09 -8.04
N THR A 17 4.40 5.67 -9.20
CA THR A 17 5.50 4.69 -9.25
C THR A 17 6.80 5.22 -8.67
N THR A 18 6.96 6.54 -8.54
CA THR A 18 8.15 7.14 -7.90
C THR A 18 8.22 6.87 -6.40
N GLN A 19 7.10 6.51 -5.76
CA GLN A 19 7.06 6.12 -4.35
C GLN A 19 7.23 4.62 -4.14
N ILE A 20 7.16 3.82 -5.21
CA ILE A 20 7.21 2.36 -5.15
C ILE A 20 8.65 1.89 -5.13
N VAL A 21 9.00 1.14 -4.09
CA VAL A 21 10.28 0.44 -3.96
C VAL A 21 10.24 -0.86 -4.76
N GLU A 22 9.15 -1.63 -4.62
CA GLU A 22 9.06 -2.97 -5.18
C GLU A 22 7.61 -3.46 -5.29
N VAL A 23 7.31 -4.30 -6.28
CA VAL A 23 6.00 -4.97 -6.44
C VAL A 23 6.21 -6.47 -6.44
N LEU A 24 5.60 -7.17 -5.48
CA LEU A 24 5.76 -8.60 -5.23
C LEU A 24 4.41 -9.34 -5.32
N PRO A 25 4.38 -10.62 -5.69
CA PRO A 25 3.25 -11.48 -5.39
C PRO A 25 2.97 -11.48 -3.87
N PHE A 26 1.71 -11.36 -3.46
CA PHE A 26 1.39 -11.51 -2.04
C PHE A 26 1.34 -12.99 -1.67
N SER A 27 2.09 -13.39 -0.64
CA SER A 27 2.11 -14.77 -0.13
C SER A 27 1.59 -14.82 1.30
N HIS A 28 2.37 -14.33 2.27
CA HIS A 28 2.01 -14.31 3.67
C HIS A 28 2.78 -13.22 4.42
N ALA A 29 2.09 -12.50 5.31
CA ALA A 29 2.70 -11.61 6.30
C ALA A 29 2.55 -12.24 7.68
N ARG A 30 3.59 -12.13 8.52
CA ARG A 30 3.52 -12.63 9.89
C ARG A 30 2.57 -11.74 10.68
N THR A 31 1.49 -12.31 11.20
CA THR A 31 0.51 -11.57 11.99
C THR A 31 1.14 -11.01 13.27
N ILE A 32 0.69 -9.83 13.68
CA ILE A 32 1.13 -9.17 14.91
C ILE A 32 -0.03 -9.26 15.91
N PRO A 33 0.15 -9.94 17.06
CA PRO A 33 -0.88 -10.01 18.09
C PRO A 33 -1.33 -8.62 18.54
N GLY A 34 -2.64 -8.42 18.67
CA GLY A 34 -3.23 -7.14 19.10
C GLY A 34 -3.21 -6.03 18.05
N ALA A 35 -2.69 -6.27 16.84
CA ALA A 35 -2.74 -5.27 15.78
C ALA A 35 -4.17 -5.07 15.25
N PRO A 36 -4.52 -3.86 14.77
CA PRO A 36 -5.77 -3.61 14.09
C PRO A 36 -5.97 -4.57 12.92
N ALA A 37 -7.23 -4.93 12.63
CA ALA A 37 -7.56 -5.93 11.64
C ALA A 37 -7.08 -5.61 10.21
N TRP A 38 -6.89 -4.32 9.89
CA TRP A 38 -6.33 -3.84 8.62
C TRP A 38 -4.80 -3.95 8.52
N VAL A 39 -4.12 -4.32 9.60
CA VAL A 39 -2.70 -4.70 9.57
C VAL A 39 -2.64 -6.17 9.20
N ALA A 40 -2.22 -6.47 7.96
CA ALA A 40 -2.02 -7.84 7.50
C ALA A 40 -0.86 -8.53 8.24
N GLY A 41 0.10 -7.75 8.75
CA GLY A 41 1.21 -8.23 9.57
C GLY A 41 2.52 -7.50 9.27
N VAL A 42 3.63 -8.23 9.39
CA VAL A 42 4.98 -7.77 9.04
C VAL A 42 5.65 -8.76 8.09
N ILE A 43 6.39 -8.25 7.12
CA ILE A 43 7.31 -9.03 6.28
C ILE A 43 8.75 -8.57 6.53
N HIS A 44 9.73 -9.34 6.08
CA HIS A 44 11.14 -8.92 6.11
C HIS A 44 11.62 -8.66 4.69
N ARG A 45 12.14 -7.46 4.44
CA ARG A 45 12.80 -7.09 3.19
C ARG A 45 14.27 -6.83 3.48
N HIS A 46 15.16 -7.66 2.93
CA HIS A 46 16.62 -7.57 3.15
C HIS A 46 16.99 -7.39 4.64
N GLY A 47 16.35 -8.17 5.52
CA GLY A 47 16.57 -8.11 6.97
C GLY A 47 15.87 -6.95 7.70
N THR A 48 15.22 -6.03 6.99
CA THR A 48 14.45 -4.93 7.59
C THR A 48 12.98 -5.31 7.72
N PRO A 49 12.35 -5.17 8.90
CA PRO A 49 10.92 -5.39 9.05
C PRO A 49 10.11 -4.32 8.32
N VAL A 50 9.13 -4.74 7.53
CA VAL A 50 8.22 -3.86 6.79
C VAL A 50 6.78 -4.21 7.18
N PRO A 51 6.04 -3.31 7.84
CA PRO A 51 4.63 -3.52 8.16
C PRO A 51 3.81 -3.59 6.87
N VAL A 52 2.77 -4.42 6.85
CA VAL A 52 1.88 -4.62 5.70
C VAL A 52 0.45 -4.26 6.06
N ILE A 53 -0.16 -3.40 5.26
CA ILE A 53 -1.56 -2.97 5.37
C ILE A 53 -2.39 -3.71 4.32
N ASP A 54 -3.49 -4.33 4.76
CA ASP A 54 -4.57 -4.75 3.88
C ASP A 54 -5.44 -3.54 3.56
N VAL A 55 -5.26 -2.97 2.36
CA VAL A 55 -5.94 -1.74 1.96
C VAL A 55 -7.45 -1.97 1.77
N SER A 56 -7.86 -3.14 1.30
CA SER A 56 -9.27 -3.52 1.24
C SER A 56 -9.88 -3.55 2.65
N ARG A 57 -9.13 -4.05 3.64
CA ARG A 57 -9.64 -4.12 5.01
C ARG A 57 -9.66 -2.77 5.71
N LEU A 58 -8.69 -1.91 5.42
CA LEU A 58 -8.67 -0.53 5.89
C LEU A 58 -9.85 0.28 5.32
N ALA A 59 -10.05 0.24 4.00
CA ALA A 59 -10.99 1.12 3.32
C ALA A 59 -12.42 0.56 3.27
N LEU A 60 -12.58 -0.76 3.19
CA LEU A 60 -13.88 -1.42 2.94
C LEU A 60 -14.34 -2.32 4.10
N GLY A 61 -13.53 -2.47 5.15
CA GLY A 61 -13.85 -3.34 6.30
C GLY A 61 -13.84 -4.85 5.99
N ARG A 62 -13.46 -5.25 4.78
CA ARG A 62 -13.35 -6.66 4.35
C ARG A 62 -11.93 -7.02 3.93
N ALA A 63 -11.54 -8.27 4.14
CA ALA A 63 -10.23 -8.74 3.68
C ALA A 63 -10.06 -8.61 2.17
N ALA A 64 -8.81 -8.44 1.73
CA ALA A 64 -8.50 -8.46 0.31
C ALA A 64 -8.79 -9.85 -0.31
N HIS A 65 -9.28 -9.87 -1.54
CA HIS A 65 -9.45 -11.12 -2.29
C HIS A 65 -8.07 -11.72 -2.64
N PRO A 66 -7.86 -13.04 -2.47
CA PRO A 66 -6.60 -13.71 -2.80
C PRO A 66 -6.48 -13.97 -4.31
N LEU A 67 -6.48 -12.89 -5.10
CA LEU A 67 -6.36 -12.97 -6.55
C LEU A 67 -4.92 -13.18 -6.97
N ARG A 68 -4.71 -13.80 -8.14
CA ARG A 68 -3.37 -13.83 -8.78
C ARG A 68 -2.84 -12.44 -9.09
N SER A 69 -3.70 -11.43 -9.16
CA SER A 69 -3.36 -10.03 -9.38
C SER A 69 -3.30 -9.21 -8.09
N THR A 70 -3.52 -9.84 -6.93
CA THR A 70 -3.24 -9.21 -5.63
C THR A 70 -1.72 -9.14 -5.44
N ARG A 71 -1.23 -7.95 -5.13
CA ARG A 71 0.21 -7.66 -5.00
C ARG A 71 0.49 -7.03 -3.67
N LEU A 72 1.69 -7.31 -3.18
CA LEU A 72 2.34 -6.54 -2.13
C LEU A 72 3.17 -5.46 -2.80
N VAL A 73 2.80 -4.20 -2.59
CA VAL A 73 3.51 -3.03 -3.12
C VAL A 73 4.22 -2.35 -1.96
N ILE A 74 5.54 -2.33 -2.00
CA ILE A 74 6.35 -1.69 -0.97
C ILE A 74 6.58 -0.25 -1.39
N VAL A 75 6.26 0.70 -0.52
CA VAL A 75 6.39 2.14 -0.77
C VAL A 75 7.25 2.82 0.29
N HIS A 76 7.84 3.96 -0.07
CA HIS A 76 8.40 4.88 0.92
C HIS A 76 7.27 5.64 1.64
N TYR A 77 7.26 5.59 2.97
CA TYR A 77 6.31 6.27 3.83
C TYR A 77 7.05 7.21 4.79
N ARG A 78 6.64 8.48 4.82
CA ARG A 78 7.17 9.48 5.76
C ARG A 78 6.26 9.51 6.99
N CYS A 79 6.80 9.23 8.16
CA CYS A 79 6.08 9.39 9.42
C CYS A 79 6.48 10.73 10.04
N ALA A 80 5.51 11.59 10.34
CA ALA A 80 5.77 12.93 10.90
C ALA A 80 6.17 12.93 12.38
N THR A 81 6.17 11.77 13.06
CA THR A 81 6.31 11.70 14.52
C THR A 81 7.16 10.50 14.96
N THR A 82 8.48 10.63 14.89
CA THR A 82 9.33 10.00 15.91
C THR A 82 10.19 11.07 16.58
N PRO A 83 10.22 11.15 17.92
CA PRO A 83 11.11 12.06 18.64
C PRO A 83 12.59 11.66 18.47
N ASP A 84 12.86 10.40 18.16
CA ASP A 84 14.16 9.94 17.69
C ASP A 84 14.22 10.19 16.17
N GLY A 85 15.09 11.13 15.78
CA GLY A 85 15.25 11.67 14.43
C GLY A 85 15.77 10.70 13.35
N ASP A 86 15.33 9.45 13.39
CA ASP A 86 15.58 8.46 12.36
C ASP A 86 14.52 8.60 11.24
N ASP A 87 14.71 9.63 10.42
CA ASP A 87 14.02 9.86 9.15
C ASP A 87 14.57 8.93 8.04
N ALA A 88 15.03 7.74 8.44
CA ALA A 88 15.47 6.69 7.54
C ALA A 88 14.24 6.14 6.81
N GLY A 89 13.94 6.75 5.66
CA GLY A 89 12.97 6.34 4.63
C GLY A 89 12.20 5.05 4.94
N ARG A 90 11.21 5.15 5.83
CA ARG A 90 10.49 3.98 6.31
C ARG A 90 9.73 3.35 5.14
N MET A 91 9.70 2.03 5.11
CA MET A 91 8.98 1.28 4.10
C MET A 91 7.64 0.81 4.66
N LEU A 92 6.61 0.83 3.83
CA LEU A 92 5.29 0.28 4.14
C LEU A 92 4.87 -0.67 3.00
N GLY A 93 4.40 -1.85 3.34
CA GLY A 93 3.78 -2.78 2.40
C GLY A 93 2.29 -2.49 2.27
N LEU A 94 1.80 -2.40 1.04
CA LEU A 94 0.39 -2.27 0.71
C LEU A 94 -0.06 -3.55 0.00
N MET A 95 -1.05 -4.24 0.55
CA MET A 95 -1.73 -5.33 -0.15
C MET A 95 -2.84 -4.72 -1.01
N LEU A 96 -2.68 -4.82 -2.33
CA LEU A 96 -3.56 -4.20 -3.32
C LEU A 96 -4.15 -5.26 -4.25
N GLU A 97 -5.48 -5.25 -4.41
CA GLU A 97 -6.17 -6.08 -5.39
C GLU A 97 -5.96 -5.55 -6.81
N ARG A 98 -5.80 -6.47 -7.78
CA ARG A 98 -5.74 -6.15 -9.21
C ARG A 98 -4.65 -5.15 -9.60
N ALA A 99 -3.54 -5.16 -8.87
CA ALA A 99 -2.43 -4.22 -9.00
C ALA A 99 -1.36 -4.67 -10.01
N THR A 100 -1.73 -4.91 -11.26
CA THR A 100 -0.82 -5.42 -12.30
C THR A 100 -0.64 -4.50 -13.51
N GLN A 101 -1.38 -3.40 -13.57
CA GLN A 101 -1.37 -2.49 -14.72
C GLN A 101 -0.71 -1.17 -14.36
N THR A 102 0.07 -0.61 -15.28
CA THR A 102 0.57 0.76 -15.15
C THR A 102 -0.03 1.63 -16.25
N ARG A 103 -0.23 2.92 -15.95
CA ARG A 103 -0.66 3.92 -16.94
C ARG A 103 0.10 5.23 -16.79
N ARG A 104 0.34 5.88 -17.92
CA ARG A 104 0.80 7.27 -17.94
C ARG A 104 -0.41 8.18 -17.79
N ILE A 105 -0.41 9.00 -16.74
CA ILE A 105 -1.47 9.96 -16.43
C ILE A 105 -0.79 11.30 -16.16
N ASP A 106 -1.38 12.40 -16.62
CA ASP A 106 -0.91 13.73 -16.24
C ASP A 106 -1.38 14.05 -14.82
N ARG A 107 -0.49 14.57 -13.97
CA ARG A 107 -0.85 14.91 -12.58
C ARG A 107 -1.97 15.97 -12.54
N ALA A 108 -2.06 16.82 -13.56
CA ALA A 108 -3.12 17.82 -13.69
C ALA A 108 -4.52 17.21 -13.93
N GLN A 109 -4.62 15.92 -14.28
CA GLN A 109 -5.89 15.22 -14.46
C GLN A 109 -6.48 14.72 -13.14
N PHE A 110 -5.72 14.73 -12.04
CA PHE A 110 -6.25 14.41 -10.72
C PHE A 110 -6.89 15.65 -10.11
N ALA A 111 -8.14 15.51 -9.67
CA ALA A 111 -8.86 16.53 -8.92
C ALA A 111 -8.96 16.14 -7.46
N ASP A 112 -9.00 17.12 -6.58
CA ASP A 112 -9.33 16.92 -5.17
C ASP A 112 -10.77 16.41 -5.06
N SER A 113 -11.00 15.42 -4.19
CA SER A 113 -12.34 14.86 -3.98
C SER A 113 -13.28 15.81 -3.23
N GLY A 114 -12.76 16.90 -2.66
CA GLY A 114 -13.47 17.81 -1.77
C GLY A 114 -13.75 17.21 -0.39
N VAL A 115 -13.24 16.01 -0.10
CA VAL A 115 -13.49 15.26 1.14
C VAL A 115 -12.17 14.81 1.73
N ALA A 116 -11.90 15.23 2.96
CA ALA A 116 -10.83 14.65 3.76
C ALA A 116 -11.29 13.27 4.25
N THR A 117 -10.72 12.21 3.70
CA THR A 117 -10.78 10.89 4.32
C THR A 117 -9.90 10.87 5.58
N PRO A 118 -10.37 10.27 6.69
CA PRO A 118 -9.68 10.24 7.98
C PRO A 118 -8.37 9.47 7.97
#